data_AF-A0A1I7DAG7-F1
#
_entry.id   AF-A0A1I7DAG7-F1
#
_cell.length_a   1.000
_cell.length_b   1.000
_cell.length_c   1.000
_cell.angle_alpha   90.00
_cell.angle_beta   90.00
_cell.angle_gamma   90.00
#
_symmetry.space_group_name_H-M   'P 1'
#
loop_
_entity.id
_entity.type
_entity.pdbx_description
1 polymer ?
#
loop_
_entity_poly.entity_id
_entity_poly.type
_entity_poly.pdbx_seq_one_letter_code
_entity_poly.pdbx_strand_id
1 'polypeptide(L)'
;MARRQQQADRALRPAMRSSGRPMPARHVERAFWRLIAQGTRTKDAALEVGVSWPVGSRWFRHAGGMPPLGLAEPTGRYLSFHEREELALPEAQGLGVRAIARRLVLQRHLSVSLS
;
A
#
# COMPACT_ATOMS: atom_id res chain seq x y z
N MET A 1 44.52 23.54 -2.51
CA MET A 1 43.13 23.90 -2.15
C MET A 1 42.26 22.64 -2.02
N ALA A 2 42.52 21.75 -1.06
CA ALA A 2 41.81 20.45 -0.95
C ALA A 2 41.09 20.23 0.39
N ARG A 3 41.52 20.89 1.48
CA ARG A 3 40.94 20.70 2.83
C ARG A 3 39.56 21.34 3.04
N ARG A 4 39.25 22.45 2.33
CA ARG A 4 37.96 23.15 2.49
C ARG A 4 36.79 22.35 1.92
N GLN A 5 36.99 21.64 0.80
CA GLN A 5 35.94 20.87 0.15
C GLN A 5 35.51 19.65 1.00
N GLN A 6 36.47 18.99 1.66
CA GLN A 6 36.19 17.85 2.56
C GLN A 6 35.31 18.21 3.77
N GLN A 7 35.42 19.43 4.30
CA GLN A 7 34.56 19.87 5.40
C GLN A 7 33.14 20.16 4.93
N ALA A 8 33.00 20.77 3.74
CA ALA A 8 31.70 21.04 3.12
C ALA A 8 30.97 19.73 2.79
N ASP A 9 31.66 18.74 2.24
CA ASP A 9 31.05 17.45 1.87
C ASP A 9 30.61 16.63 3.10
N ARG A 10 31.30 16.79 4.24
CA ARG A 10 30.88 16.17 5.54
C ARG A 10 29.69 16.86 6.20
N ALA A 11 29.41 18.11 5.85
CA ALA A 11 28.27 18.86 6.37
C ALA A 11 26.95 18.52 5.62
N LEU A 12 27.04 17.83 4.48
CA LEU A 12 25.89 17.43 3.69
C LEU A 12 25.31 16.10 4.19
N ARG A 13 23.98 16.00 4.24
CA ARG A 13 23.31 14.71 4.45
C ARG A 13 23.64 13.77 3.29
N PRO A 14 23.88 12.47 3.55
CA PRO A 14 24.00 11.47 2.49
C PRO A 14 22.79 11.53 1.56
N ALA A 15 23.01 11.33 0.26
CA ALA A 15 21.93 11.26 -0.72
C ALA A 15 20.88 10.24 -0.26
N MET A 16 19.64 10.69 -0.08
CA MET A 16 18.54 9.81 0.30
C MET A 16 18.29 8.84 -0.86
N ARG A 17 18.25 7.53 -0.55
CA ARG A 17 17.75 6.54 -1.50
C ARG A 17 16.26 6.84 -1.71
N SER A 18 15.86 7.14 -2.95
CA SER A 18 14.45 7.20 -3.29
C SER A 18 13.80 5.86 -2.95
N SER A 19 12.64 5.86 -2.30
CA SER A 19 11.92 4.66 -1.84
C SER A 19 11.38 3.75 -2.95
N GLY A 20 11.88 3.88 -4.19
CA GLY A 20 11.33 3.24 -5.37
C GLY A 20 9.92 3.75 -5.71
N ARG A 21 9.39 3.30 -6.85
CA ARG A 21 7.99 3.55 -7.20
C ARG A 21 7.10 2.76 -6.23
N PRO A 22 6.14 3.39 -5.52
CA PRO A 22 5.21 2.65 -4.69
C PRO A 22 4.44 1.66 -5.56
N MET A 23 4.47 0.39 -5.17
CA MET A 23 3.65 -0.64 -5.80
C MET A 23 2.18 -0.32 -5.52
N PRO A 24 1.27 -0.43 -6.51
CA PRO A 24 -0.15 -0.30 -6.25
C PRO A 24 -0.58 -1.23 -5.13
N ALA A 25 -1.40 -0.73 -4.21
CA ALA A 25 -1.79 -1.51 -3.06
C ALA A 25 -2.59 -2.76 -3.50
N ARG A 26 -2.23 -3.93 -2.96
CA ARG A 26 -2.82 -5.23 -3.36
C ARG A 26 -4.34 -5.29 -3.26
N HIS A 27 -4.93 -4.53 -2.34
CA HIS A 27 -6.38 -4.44 -2.19
C HIS A 27 -7.04 -3.73 -3.39
N VAL A 28 -6.40 -2.69 -3.94
CA VAL A 28 -6.85 -1.97 -5.15
C VAL A 28 -6.80 -2.90 -6.36
N GLU A 29 -5.68 -3.62 -6.52
CA GLU A 29 -5.53 -4.62 -7.58
C GLU A 29 -6.61 -5.71 -7.48
N ARG A 30 -6.91 -6.19 -6.26
CA ARG A 30 -7.98 -7.18 -6.01
C ARG A 30 -9.36 -6.63 -6.37
N ALA A 31 -9.68 -5.41 -5.93
CA ALA A 31 -10.96 -4.77 -6.23
C ALA A 31 -11.16 -4.64 -7.74
N PHE A 32 -10.12 -4.25 -8.47
CA PHE A 32 -10.15 -4.17 -9.93
C PHE A 32 -10.50 -5.52 -10.55
N TRP A 33 -9.81 -6.59 -10.13
CA TRP A 33 -10.07 -7.91 -10.68
C TRP A 33 -11.42 -8.50 -10.31
N ARG A 34 -12.02 -8.11 -9.17
CA ARG A 34 -13.41 -8.45 -8.84
C ARG A 34 -14.38 -7.80 -9.83
N LEU A 35 -14.17 -6.53 -10.18
CA LEU A 35 -14.99 -5.84 -11.17
C LEU A 35 -14.87 -6.46 -12.56
N ILE A 36 -13.65 -6.82 -12.98
CA ILE A 36 -13.43 -7.56 -14.24
C ILE A 36 -14.15 -8.91 -14.22
N ALA A 37 -14.06 -9.66 -13.12
CA ALA A 37 -14.75 -10.95 -12.98
C ALA A 37 -16.29 -10.82 -13.04
N GLN A 38 -16.83 -9.65 -12.67
CA GLN A 38 -18.25 -9.31 -12.80
C GLN A 38 -18.63 -8.85 -14.23
N GLY A 39 -17.68 -8.78 -15.16
CA GLY A 39 -17.90 -8.35 -16.54
C GLY A 39 -17.76 -6.84 -16.77
N THR A 40 -17.25 -6.08 -15.79
CA THR A 40 -17.04 -4.64 -15.92
C THR A 40 -15.95 -4.35 -16.95
N ARG A 41 -16.12 -3.29 -17.75
CA ARG A 41 -15.12 -2.87 -18.73
C ARG A 41 -13.85 -2.39 -18.01
N THR A 42 -12.69 -2.73 -18.56
CA THR A 42 -11.37 -2.38 -17.98
C THR A 42 -11.19 -0.91 -17.65
N LYS A 43 -11.73 -0.01 -18.48
CA LYS A 43 -11.73 1.43 -18.23
C LYS A 43 -12.50 1.78 -16.96
N ASP A 44 -13.73 1.29 -16.87
CA ASP A 44 -14.66 1.66 -15.82
C ASP A 44 -14.20 1.06 -14.49
N ALA A 45 -13.73 -0.20 -14.52
CA ALA A 45 -13.10 -0.84 -13.37
C ALA A 45 -11.86 -0.09 -12.87
N ALA A 46 -11.04 0.48 -13.76
CA ALA A 46 -9.87 1.27 -13.37
C ALA A 46 -10.28 2.57 -12.65
N LEU A 47 -11.25 3.29 -13.21
CA LEU A 47 -11.77 4.53 -12.63
C LEU A 47 -12.40 4.28 -11.26
N GLU A 48 -13.16 3.19 -11.12
CA GLU A 48 -13.85 2.83 -9.88
C GLU A 48 -12.87 2.52 -8.74
N VAL A 49 -11.74 1.88 -9.02
CA VAL A 49 -10.69 1.62 -8.01
C VAL A 49 -9.70 2.78 -7.84
N GLY A 50 -9.94 3.92 -8.50
CA GLY A 50 -9.11 5.11 -8.37
C GLY A 50 -7.75 5.04 -9.07
N VAL A 51 -7.59 4.20 -10.10
CA VAL A 51 -6.37 4.16 -10.92
C VAL A 51 -6.63 4.70 -12.33
N SER A 52 -5.58 5.20 -12.98
CA SER A 52 -5.73 5.72 -14.34
C SER A 52 -6.03 4.61 -15.35
N TRP A 53 -6.78 4.94 -16.40
CA TRP A 53 -7.14 4.00 -17.47
C TRP A 53 -5.93 3.24 -18.07
N PRO A 54 -4.77 3.88 -18.35
CA PRO A 54 -3.59 3.16 -18.84
C PRO A 54 -3.03 2.13 -17.85
N VAL A 55 -3.19 2.36 -16.54
CA VAL A 55 -2.76 1.40 -15.49
C VAL A 55 -3.66 0.17 -15.51
N GLY A 56 -4.98 0.33 -15.49
CA GLY A 56 -5.92 -0.80 -15.56
C GLY A 56 -5.77 -1.60 -16.86
N SER A 57 -5.57 -0.91 -17.99
CA SER A 57 -5.29 -1.58 -19.28
C SER A 57 -3.98 -2.38 -19.26
N ARG A 58 -2.96 -1.89 -18.55
CA ARG A 58 -1.69 -2.61 -18.37
C ARG A 58 -1.88 -3.84 -17.49
N TRP A 59 -2.60 -3.73 -16.38
CA TRP A 59 -2.92 -4.88 -15.52
C TRP A 59 -3.63 -5.98 -16.29
N PHE A 60 -4.70 -5.63 -17.01
CA PHE A 60 -5.46 -6.60 -17.80
C PHE A 60 -4.59 -7.32 -18.84
N ARG A 61 -3.84 -6.55 -19.63
CA ARG A 61 -2.98 -7.10 -20.69
C ARG A 61 -1.82 -7.94 -20.15
N HIS A 62 -1.18 -7.49 -19.06
CA HIS A 62 -0.04 -8.22 -18.49
C HIS A 62 -0.46 -9.54 -17.84
N ALA A 63 -1.67 -9.61 -17.30
CA ALA A 63 -2.19 -10.82 -16.67
C ALA A 63 -3.03 -11.70 -17.62
N GLY A 64 -3.12 -11.33 -18.91
CA GLY A 64 -3.86 -12.12 -19.92
C GLY A 64 -5.37 -12.19 -19.68
N GLY A 65 -5.95 -11.19 -19.01
CA GLY A 65 -7.38 -11.16 -18.68
C GLY A 65 -7.78 -12.00 -17.46
N MET A 66 -6.82 -12.60 -16.74
CA MET A 66 -7.07 -13.38 -15.51
C MET A 66 -6.38 -12.75 -14.30
N PRO A 67 -6.96 -12.83 -13.10
CA PRO A 67 -6.36 -12.26 -11.91
C PRO A 67 -5.05 -12.98 -11.51
N PRO A 68 -3.92 -12.28 -11.36
CA PRO A 68 -2.66 -12.87 -10.91
C PRO A 68 -2.61 -13.10 -9.39
N LEU A 69 -3.70 -12.83 -8.67
CA LEU A 69 -3.83 -12.99 -7.22
C LEU A 69 -5.20 -13.57 -6.85
N GLY A 70 -5.28 -14.17 -5.66
CA GLY A 70 -6.56 -14.61 -5.10
C GLY A 70 -7.51 -13.43 -4.82
N LEU A 71 -8.77 -13.58 -5.24
CA LEU A 71 -9.83 -12.59 -5.05
C LEU A 71 -10.53 -12.68 -3.69
N ALA A 72 -10.25 -13.72 -2.90
CA ALA A 72 -10.67 -13.79 -1.51
C ALA A 72 -9.89 -12.77 -0.66
N GLU A 73 -10.50 -12.31 0.43
CA GLU A 73 -9.75 -11.49 1.39
C GLU A 73 -8.66 -12.32 2.10
N PRO A 74 -7.51 -11.71 2.44
CA PRO A 74 -6.44 -12.39 3.15
C PRO A 74 -6.95 -12.79 4.53
N THR A 75 -6.67 -14.02 4.93
CA THR A 75 -6.94 -14.48 6.28
C THR A 75 -5.90 -13.90 7.24
N GLY A 76 -6.32 -13.53 8.46
CA GLY A 76 -5.66 -12.59 9.39
C GLY A 76 -4.31 -13.00 10.00
N ARG A 77 -3.48 -13.78 9.31
CA ARG A 77 -2.11 -14.14 9.74
C ARG A 77 -1.18 -12.92 9.79
N TYR A 78 -1.45 -11.89 8.97
CA TYR A 78 -0.65 -10.67 8.89
C TYR A 78 -1.53 -9.41 8.88
N LEU A 79 -0.95 -8.27 9.27
CA LEU A 79 -1.60 -6.97 9.17
C LEU A 79 -1.89 -6.62 7.71
N SER A 80 -3.11 -6.19 7.45
CA SER A 80 -3.53 -5.59 6.19
C SER A 80 -2.76 -4.29 5.90
N PHE A 81 -2.86 -3.80 4.67
CA PHE A 81 -2.23 -2.52 4.30
C PHE A 81 -2.79 -1.36 5.13
N HIS A 82 -4.12 -1.29 5.27
CA HIS A 82 -4.80 -0.30 6.11
C HIS A 82 -4.31 -0.36 7.56
N GLU A 83 -4.25 -1.56 8.15
CA GLU A 83 -3.72 -1.72 9.51
C GLU A 83 -2.27 -1.25 9.60
N ARG A 84 -1.42 -1.46 8.58
CA ARG A 84 -0.04 -0.94 8.60
C ARG A 84 0.02 0.59 8.50
N GLU A 85 -0.84 1.22 7.70
CA GLU A 85 -0.92 2.69 7.63
C GLU A 85 -1.37 3.31 8.96
N GLU A 86 -2.34 2.68 9.64
CA GLU A 86 -2.81 3.09 10.97
C GLU A 86 -1.71 3.06 12.04
N LEU A 87 -0.67 2.23 11.86
CA LEU A 87 0.47 2.14 12.79
C LEU A 87 1.61 3.09 12.48
N ALA A 88 1.76 3.51 11.23
CA ALA A 88 2.85 4.41 10.82
C ALA A 88 2.80 5.76 11.56
N LEU A 89 1.59 6.25 11.87
CA LEU A 89 1.36 7.48 12.63
C LEU A 89 1.77 7.36 14.12
N PRO A 90 1.27 6.37 14.89
CA PRO A 90 1.71 6.08 16.26
C PRO A 90 3.21 5.85 16.43
N GLU A 91 3.83 5.12 15.49
CA GLU A 91 5.26 4.83 15.54
C GLU A 91 6.09 6.12 15.42
N ALA A 92 5.69 7.03 14.52
CA ALA A 92 6.30 8.36 14.40
C ALA A 92 6.11 9.24 15.65
N GLN A 93 5.12 8.94 16.50
CA GLN A 93 4.86 9.63 17.77
C GLN A 93 5.61 9.00 18.97
N GLY A 94 6.39 7.94 18.76
CA GLY A 94 7.17 7.29 19.82
C GLY A 94 6.36 6.36 20.73
N LEU A 95 5.18 5.91 20.30
CA LEU A 95 4.37 4.97 21.07
C LEU A 95 5.02 3.58 21.10
N GLY A 96 5.14 3.00 22.31
CA GLY A 96 5.69 1.67 22.48
C GLY A 96 4.78 0.56 21.91
N VAL A 97 5.39 -0.56 21.51
CA VAL A 97 4.72 -1.71 20.84
C VAL A 97 3.45 -2.19 21.55
N ARG A 98 3.42 -2.21 22.89
CA ARG A 98 2.23 -2.62 23.67
C ARG A 98 1.05 -1.64 23.54
N ALA A 99 1.32 -0.34 23.42
CA ALA A 99 0.27 0.66 23.23
C ALA A 99 -0.34 0.54 21.82
N ILE A 100 0.52 0.35 20.82
CA ILE A 100 0.15 0.08 19.42
C ILE A 100 -0.73 -1.18 19.32
N ALA A 101 -0.31 -2.28 19.96
CA ALA A 101 -1.07 -3.54 19.98
C ALA A 101 -2.47 -3.40 20.61
N ARG A 102 -2.60 -2.68 21.73
CA ARG A 102 -3.92 -2.42 22.35
C ARG A 102 -4.85 -1.64 21.42
N ARG A 103 -4.33 -0.64 20.72
CA ARG A 103 -5.11 0.16 19.77
C ARG A 103 -5.60 -0.70 18.59
N LEU A 104 -4.75 -1.55 18.05
CA LEU A 104 -5.12 -2.50 17.00
C LEU A 104 -6.22 -3.48 17.43
N VAL A 105 -6.08 -4.08 18.62
CA VAL A 105 -7.09 -5.04 19.12
C VAL A 105 -8.45 -4.36 19.28
N LEU A 106 -8.47 -3.16 19.87
CA LEU A 106 -9.70 -2.38 20.01
C LEU A 106 -10.32 -2.03 18.65
N GLN A 107 -9.51 -1.61 17.67
CA GLN A 107 -9.98 -1.31 16.31
C GLN A 107 -10.55 -2.55 15.60
N ARG A 108 -9.92 -3.73 15.73
CA ARG A 108 -10.44 -4.98 15.15
C ARG A 108 -11.82 -5.35 15.69
N HIS A 109 -12.04 -5.20 16.99
CA HIS A 109 -13.35 -5.47 17.60
C HIS A 109 -14.43 -4.50 17.10
N LEU A 110 -14.07 -3.23 16.87
CA LEU A 110 -15.00 -2.24 16.32
C LEU A 110 -15.35 -2.54 14.86
N SER A 111 -14.39 -2.97 14.04
CA SER A 111 -14.64 -3.30 12.62
C SER A 111 -15.53 -4.53 12.42
N VAL A 112 -15.43 -5.54 13.30
CA VAL A 112 -16.28 -6.75 13.24
C VAL A 112 -17.73 -6.45 13.65
N SER A 113 -17.96 -5.35 14.37
CA SER A 113 -19.29 -4.94 14.82
C SER A 113 -20.05 -4.07 13.80
N LEU A 114 -19.40 -3.67 12.70
CA LEU A 114 -19.90 -2.71 11.70
C LEU A 114 -19.91 -3.26 10.27
N SER A 115 -19.63 -4.56 10.07
CA SER A 115 -19.70 -5.28 8.79
C SER A 115 -20.72 -6.40 8.86
#